data_AF-A0A2N2LTF0-F1
#
_entry.id   AF-A0A2N2LTF0-F1
#
_cell.length_a   1.000
_cell.length_b   1.000
_cell.length_c   1.000
_cell.angle_alpha   90.00
_cell.angle_beta   90.00
_cell.angle_gamma   90.00
#
_symmetry.space_group_name_H-M   'P 1'
#
loop_
_entity.id
_entity.type
_entity.pdbx_description
1 polymer ?
#
loop_
_entity_poly.entity_id
_entity_poly.type
_entity_poly.pdbx_seq_one_letter_code
_entity_poly.pdbx_strand_id
1 'polypeptide(L)'
;MQDLFTSFFVILITILMITAIFAFIKINQDKKEKLIRNLVDSRGWKYQKIHQGSANGYSLQFHNWSLEVITSSEGIPNANGHSLWWAANTHPEKGILLIGPQPAMNNLGPVNGLLIQKAATLFLGEMAEGLKEVSIGSNIFDQKFMLLSNSDSTAKELITTTLERELIEWPVKLLPIIKVLPERISIEIPGYHIQRPEEIEAIIHIGEILLINLRD
;
A
#
# COMPACT_ATOMS: atom_id res chain seq x y z
N MET A 1 -28.11 -47.47 -22.12
CA MET A 1 -28.47 -47.31 -20.69
C MET A 1 -27.26 -47.10 -19.79
N GLN A 2 -26.12 -47.78 -20.00
CA GLN A 2 -24.88 -47.51 -19.24
C GLN A 2 -24.37 -46.06 -19.37
N ASP A 3 -24.46 -45.44 -20.56
CA ASP A 3 -24.01 -44.05 -20.77
C ASP A 3 -24.76 -43.00 -19.94
N LEU A 4 -26.04 -43.24 -19.61
CA LEU A 4 -26.83 -42.30 -18.80
C LEU A 4 -26.41 -42.32 -17.33
N PHE A 5 -26.05 -43.49 -16.79
CA PHE A 5 -25.55 -43.63 -15.42
C PHE A 5 -24.14 -43.04 -15.28
N THR A 6 -23.27 -43.25 -16.27
CA THR A 6 -21.93 -42.65 -16.30
C THR A 6 -22.01 -41.12 -16.36
N SER A 7 -22.85 -40.57 -17.25
CA SER A 7 -23.06 -39.12 -17.37
C SER A 7 -23.61 -38.50 -16.09
N PHE A 8 -24.59 -39.14 -15.44
CA PHE A 8 -25.15 -38.69 -14.17
C PHE A 8 -24.09 -38.65 -13.05
N PHE A 9 -23.23 -39.66 -12.97
CA PHE A 9 -22.17 -39.73 -11.97
C PHE A 9 -21.12 -38.64 -12.15
N VAL A 10 -20.74 -38.36 -13.40
CA VAL A 10 -19.81 -37.26 -13.74
C VAL A 10 -20.39 -35.90 -13.35
N ILE A 11 -21.68 -35.67 -13.62
CA ILE A 11 -22.38 -34.43 -13.23
C ILE A 11 -22.39 -34.28 -11.70
N LEU A 12 -22.74 -35.36 -10.97
CA LEU A 12 -22.80 -35.35 -9.52
C LEU A 12 -21.43 -35.03 -8.89
N ILE A 13 -20.35 -35.67 -9.38
CA ILE A 13 -18.98 -35.39 -8.93
C ILE A 13 -18.60 -33.94 -9.21
N THR A 14 -18.93 -33.44 -10.40
CA THR A 14 -18.59 -32.06 -10.80
C THR A 14 -19.27 -31.04 -9.89
N ILE A 15 -20.57 -31.22 -9.61
CA ILE A 15 -21.32 -30.36 -8.68
C ILE A 15 -20.69 -30.38 -7.28
N LEU A 16 -20.31 -31.57 -6.80
CA LEU A 16 -19.72 -31.73 -5.47
C LEU A 16 -18.34 -31.06 -5.40
N MET A 17 -17.52 -31.16 -6.45
CA MET A 17 -16.22 -30.51 -6.54
C MET A 17 -16.34 -28.98 -6.57
N ILE A 18 -17.24 -28.44 -7.40
CA ILE A 18 -17.49 -27.00 -7.48
C ILE A 18 -17.94 -26.47 -6.11
N THR A 19 -18.88 -27.16 -5.46
CA THR A 19 -19.40 -26.77 -4.14
C THR A 19 -18.28 -26.77 -3.08
N ALA A 20 -17.40 -27.77 -3.09
CA ALA A 20 -16.27 -27.83 -2.17
C ALA A 20 -15.29 -26.67 -2.38
N ILE A 21 -14.99 -26.30 -3.64
CA ILE A 21 -14.13 -25.16 -3.97
C ILE A 21 -14.73 -23.86 -3.44
N PHE A 22 -16.01 -23.59 -3.72
CA PHE A 22 -16.68 -22.39 -3.22
C PHE A 22 -16.72 -22.32 -1.69
N ALA A 23 -17.01 -23.45 -1.02
CA ALA A 23 -17.00 -23.53 0.43
C ALA A 23 -15.61 -23.25 1.03
N PHE A 24 -14.55 -23.80 0.42
CA PHE A 24 -13.17 -23.56 0.85
C PHE A 24 -12.79 -22.08 0.73
N ILE A 25 -13.13 -21.44 -0.40
CA ILE A 25 -12.88 -20.02 -0.62
C ILE A 25 -13.58 -19.18 0.46
N LYS A 26 -14.87 -19.45 0.71
CA LYS A 26 -15.67 -18.73 1.70
C LYS A 26 -15.10 -18.86 3.12
N ILE A 27 -14.78 -20.09 3.55
CA ILE A 27 -14.21 -20.33 4.87
C ILE A 27 -12.89 -19.57 5.05
N ASN A 28 -12.05 -19.52 4.02
CA ASN A 28 -10.78 -18.81 4.09
C ASN A 28 -10.97 -17.28 4.14
N GLN A 29 -11.94 -16.74 3.41
CA GLN A 29 -12.30 -15.32 3.49
C GLN A 29 -12.83 -14.94 4.87
N ASP A 30 -13.74 -15.74 5.43
CA ASP A 30 -14.32 -15.51 6.76
C ASP A 30 -13.24 -15.54 7.86
N LYS A 31 -12.25 -16.44 7.74
CA LYS A 31 -11.10 -16.48 8.66
C LYS A 31 -10.26 -15.21 8.58
N LYS A 32 -9.94 -14.74 7.37
CA LYS A 32 -9.18 -13.51 7.16
C LYS A 32 -9.92 -12.29 7.72
N GLU A 33 -11.21 -12.17 7.43
CA GLU A 33 -12.02 -11.06 7.94
C GLU A 33 -12.08 -11.07 9.47
N LYS A 34 -12.21 -12.25 10.10
CA LYS A 34 -12.16 -12.37 11.56
C LYS A 34 -10.83 -11.91 12.15
N LEU A 35 -9.70 -12.25 11.52
CA LEU A 35 -8.39 -11.80 11.99
C LEU A 35 -8.27 -10.28 11.93
N ILE A 36 -8.74 -9.65 10.85
CA ILE A 36 -8.72 -8.19 10.70
C ILE A 36 -9.64 -7.54 11.74
N ARG A 37 -10.85 -8.07 11.94
CA ARG A 37 -11.80 -7.56 12.95
C ARG A 37 -11.23 -7.66 14.36
N ASN A 38 -10.65 -8.80 14.72
CA ASN A 38 -10.01 -9.00 16.02
C ASN A 38 -8.86 -8.00 16.24
N LEU A 39 -8.04 -7.76 15.20
CA LEU A 39 -6.99 -6.75 15.25
C LEU A 39 -7.60 -5.36 15.50
N VAL A 40 -8.60 -4.97 14.70
CA VAL A 40 -9.29 -3.68 14.81
C VAL A 40 -9.88 -3.47 16.21
N ASP A 41 -10.61 -4.47 16.73
CA ASP A 41 -11.25 -4.40 18.03
C ASP A 41 -10.21 -4.26 19.15
N SER A 42 -9.08 -4.97 19.04
CA SER A 42 -7.98 -4.89 20.03
C SER A 42 -7.27 -3.53 20.03
N ARG A 43 -7.29 -2.82 18.90
CA ARG A 43 -6.61 -1.53 18.71
C ARG A 43 -7.55 -0.31 18.84
N GLY A 44 -8.85 -0.55 18.96
CA GLY A 44 -9.86 0.51 19.03
C GLY A 44 -10.07 1.26 17.71
N TRP A 45 -9.70 0.64 16.58
CA TRP A 45 -9.93 1.21 15.25
C TRP A 45 -11.39 1.05 14.83
N LYS A 46 -11.84 1.81 13.85
CA LYS A 46 -13.16 1.65 13.23
C LYS A 46 -13.01 0.86 11.93
N TYR A 47 -13.68 -0.29 11.83
CA TYR A 47 -13.76 -1.08 10.60
C TYR A 47 -15.01 -0.73 9.80
N GLN A 48 -14.86 -0.44 8.52
CA GLN A 48 -15.96 -0.27 7.57
C GLN A 48 -15.73 -1.12 6.33
N LYS A 49 -16.77 -1.81 5.87
CA LYS A 49 -16.72 -2.57 4.62
C LYS A 49 -17.03 -1.66 3.44
N ILE A 50 -16.20 -1.68 2.41
CA ILE A 50 -16.41 -0.90 1.18
C ILE A 50 -17.03 -1.83 0.14
N HIS A 51 -18.23 -1.47 -0.31
CA HIS A 51 -18.92 -2.08 -1.44
C HIS A 51 -19.48 -0.95 -2.32
N GLN A 52 -18.79 -0.63 -3.41
CA GLN A 52 -19.23 0.41 -4.36
C GLN A 52 -19.00 -0.07 -5.79
N GLY A 53 -20.08 -0.40 -6.51
CA GLY A 53 -20.00 -0.86 -7.90
C GLY A 53 -19.12 -2.11 -8.06
N SER A 54 -18.04 -1.97 -8.84
CA SER A 54 -17.01 -2.99 -9.08
C SER A 54 -15.89 -3.00 -8.03
N ALA A 55 -15.93 -2.10 -7.04
CA ALA A 55 -14.94 -1.99 -5.98
C ALA A 55 -15.39 -2.72 -4.71
N ASN A 56 -14.53 -3.61 -4.22
CA ASN A 56 -14.73 -4.35 -2.96
C ASN A 56 -13.52 -4.17 -2.06
N GLY A 57 -13.73 -3.95 -0.76
CA GLY A 57 -12.63 -3.69 0.14
C GLY A 57 -13.05 -3.43 1.58
N TYR A 58 -12.14 -2.84 2.34
CA TYR A 58 -12.39 -2.35 3.69
C TYR A 58 -11.63 -1.05 3.97
N SER A 59 -12.13 -0.28 4.93
CA SER A 59 -11.48 0.89 5.49
C SER A 59 -11.30 0.70 6.98
N LEU A 60 -10.10 1.03 7.47
CA LEU A 60 -9.80 1.17 8.89
C LEU A 60 -9.59 2.65 9.18
N GLN A 61 -10.17 3.15 10.27
CA GLN A 61 -10.02 4.55 10.64
C GLN A 61 -9.71 4.71 12.11
N PHE A 62 -8.80 5.63 12.42
CA PHE A 62 -8.51 6.05 13.79
C PHE A 62 -8.05 7.50 13.84
N HIS A 63 -8.69 8.30 14.68
CA HIS A 63 -8.39 9.72 14.84
C HIS A 63 -8.30 10.49 13.50
N ASN A 64 -7.08 10.83 13.08
CA ASN A 64 -6.75 11.68 11.93
C ASN A 64 -6.21 10.90 10.73
N TRP A 65 -6.18 9.56 10.77
CA TRP A 65 -5.75 8.72 9.67
C TRP A 65 -6.81 7.69 9.26
N SER A 66 -6.73 7.27 8.00
CA SER A 66 -7.53 6.19 7.42
C SER A 66 -6.64 5.27 6.58
N LEU A 67 -6.90 3.96 6.62
CA LEU A 67 -6.33 2.96 5.74
C LEU A 67 -7.45 2.37 4.89
N GLU A 68 -7.37 2.56 3.58
CA GLU A 68 -8.29 2.00 2.61
C GLU A 68 -7.62 0.90 1.81
N VAL A 69 -8.32 -0.22 1.70
CA VAL A 69 -7.81 -1.41 1.06
C VAL A 69 -8.89 -1.88 0.09
N ILE A 70 -8.69 -1.59 -1.20
CA ILE A 70 -9.71 -1.71 -2.24
C ILE A 70 -9.20 -2.62 -3.36
N THR A 71 -10.09 -3.45 -3.88
CA THR A 71 -9.89 -4.23 -5.09
C THR A 71 -10.91 -3.75 -6.13
N SER A 72 -10.44 -3.22 -7.27
CA SER A 72 -11.31 -2.82 -8.39
C SER A 72 -11.25 -3.87 -9.50
N SER A 73 -12.42 -4.25 -10.01
CA SER A 73 -12.56 -5.16 -11.15
C SER A 73 -12.87 -4.44 -12.48
N GLU A 74 -12.52 -3.16 -12.62
CA GLU A 74 -12.72 -2.43 -13.86
C GLU A 74 -11.91 -3.05 -15.02
N GLY A 75 -12.59 -3.81 -15.88
CA GLY A 75 -12.21 -4.10 -17.26
C GLY A 75 -10.97 -4.98 -17.52
N ILE A 76 -10.20 -5.36 -16.50
CA ILE A 76 -8.94 -6.13 -16.67
C ILE A 76 -9.06 -7.49 -15.96
N PRO A 77 -8.63 -8.62 -16.56
CA PRO A 77 -8.74 -9.97 -15.97
C PRO A 77 -7.96 -10.22 -14.66
N ASN A 78 -7.25 -9.21 -14.14
CA ASN A 78 -6.63 -9.23 -12.82
C ASN A 78 -7.14 -8.01 -12.07
N ALA A 79 -7.94 -8.25 -11.03
CA ALA A 79 -8.38 -7.17 -10.15
C ALA A 79 -7.14 -6.56 -9.49
N ASN A 80 -6.82 -5.31 -9.83
CA ASN A 80 -5.66 -4.63 -9.27
C ASN A 80 -6.05 -4.16 -7.86
N GLY A 81 -5.43 -4.79 -6.85
CA GLY A 81 -5.53 -4.34 -5.47
C GLY A 81 -4.83 -2.99 -5.29
N HIS A 82 -5.36 -2.16 -4.40
CA HIS A 82 -4.73 -0.92 -4.00
C HIS A 82 -4.92 -0.74 -2.50
N SER A 83 -3.81 -0.50 -1.80
CA SER A 83 -3.80 -0.17 -0.38
C SER A 83 -3.27 1.24 -0.21
N LEU A 84 -4.04 2.08 0.47
CA LEU A 84 -3.76 3.49 0.69
C LEU A 84 -3.98 3.81 2.17
N TRP A 85 -2.90 4.10 2.87
CA TRP A 85 -2.98 4.81 4.13
C TRP A 85 -2.89 6.31 3.87
N TRP A 86 -3.68 7.12 4.57
CA TRP A 86 -3.61 8.57 4.45
C TRP A 86 -4.03 9.27 5.74
N ALA A 87 -3.49 10.48 5.92
CA ALA A 87 -3.84 11.40 6.99
C ALA A 87 -3.76 12.85 6.49
N ALA A 88 -4.50 13.75 7.13
CA ALA A 88 -4.36 15.17 6.85
C ALA A 88 -2.96 15.65 7.27
N ASN A 89 -2.30 16.42 6.41
CA ASN A 89 -1.06 17.06 6.81
C ASN A 89 -1.39 18.31 7.64
N THR A 90 -0.79 18.41 8.82
CA THR A 90 -1.00 19.54 9.75
C THR A 90 0.13 20.58 9.68
N HIS A 91 1.20 20.28 8.95
CA HIS A 91 2.42 21.09 8.84
C HIS A 91 2.83 21.26 7.37
N PRO A 92 2.03 21.97 6.55
CA PRO A 92 2.31 22.16 5.12
C PRO A 92 3.61 22.92 4.85
N GLU A 93 4.07 23.74 5.80
CA GLU A 93 5.31 24.51 5.73
C GLU A 93 6.57 23.65 5.69
N LYS A 94 6.49 22.39 6.12
CA LYS A 94 7.60 21.43 6.01
C LYS A 94 7.88 21.01 4.56
N GLY A 95 7.07 21.41 3.58
CA GLY A 95 7.35 21.17 2.17
C GLY A 95 6.93 19.80 1.68
N ILE A 96 7.51 19.36 0.56
CA ILE A 96 7.10 18.16 -0.17
C ILE A 96 8.19 17.10 -0.10
N LEU A 97 7.77 15.86 0.14
CA LEU A 97 8.65 14.71 0.14
C LEU A 97 7.97 13.51 -0.54
N LEU A 98 8.76 12.78 -1.34
CA LEU A 98 8.37 11.54 -1.99
C LEU A 98 9.44 10.48 -1.69
N ILE A 99 9.02 9.37 -1.08
CA ILE A 99 9.85 8.16 -0.98
C ILE A 99 9.22 7.12 -1.89
N GLY A 100 10.00 6.50 -2.75
CA GLY A 100 9.54 5.44 -3.62
C GLY A 100 10.62 4.40 -3.89
N PRO A 101 10.29 3.31 -4.59
CA PRO A 101 11.27 2.30 -4.97
C PRO A 101 12.44 2.92 -5.74
N GLN A 102 13.66 2.54 -5.41
CA GLN A 102 14.83 2.89 -6.23
C GLN A 102 14.66 2.23 -7.61
N PRO A 103 14.60 3.00 -8.70
CA PRO A 103 14.53 2.40 -10.02
C PRO A 103 15.81 1.60 -10.30
N ALA A 104 15.69 0.48 -11.02
CA ALA A 104 16.85 -0.33 -11.40
C ALA A 104 17.73 0.46 -12.39
N MET A 105 18.66 1.25 -11.87
CA MET A 105 19.52 2.16 -12.63
C MET A 105 20.83 1.49 -13.10
N ASN A 106 20.75 0.24 -13.54
CA ASN A 106 21.92 -0.43 -14.11
C ASN A 106 22.18 0.19 -15.50
N ASN A 107 23.11 1.16 -15.58
CA ASN A 107 23.67 1.78 -16.80
C ASN A 107 22.86 2.85 -17.55
N LEU A 108 22.33 3.86 -16.86
CA LEU A 108 21.88 5.08 -17.55
C LEU A 108 22.68 6.26 -16.98
N GLY A 109 23.42 6.98 -17.83
CA GLY A 109 24.29 8.10 -17.44
C GLY A 109 23.48 9.37 -17.09
N PRO A 110 23.84 10.57 -17.59
CA PRO A 110 23.16 11.84 -17.25
C PRO A 110 21.68 11.94 -17.67
N VAL A 111 21.09 10.89 -18.22
CA VAL A 111 19.67 10.76 -18.59
C VAL A 111 18.76 10.50 -17.37
N ASN A 112 19.35 10.19 -16.21
CA ASN A 112 18.63 9.80 -14.99
C ASN A 112 17.73 10.91 -14.43
N GLY A 113 18.18 12.17 -14.46
CA GLY A 113 17.40 13.29 -13.89
C GLY A 113 16.05 13.51 -14.57
N LEU A 114 15.98 13.37 -15.90
CA LEU A 114 14.73 13.52 -16.66
C LEU A 114 13.73 12.39 -16.40
N LEU A 115 14.22 11.16 -16.17
CA LEU A 115 13.37 10.01 -15.86
C LEU A 115 12.82 10.10 -14.45
N ILE A 116 13.65 10.46 -13.48
CA ILE A 116 13.24 10.71 -12.09
C ILE A 116 12.18 11.81 -12.06
N GLN A 117 12.41 12.91 -12.77
CA GLN A 117 11.46 14.02 -12.80
C GLN A 117 10.13 13.64 -13.46
N LYS A 118 10.16 12.89 -14.58
CA LYS A 118 8.93 12.36 -15.18
C LYS A 118 8.18 11.41 -14.24
N ALA A 119 8.89 10.53 -13.53
CA ALA A 119 8.28 9.63 -12.55
C ALA A 119 7.66 10.43 -11.40
N ALA A 120 8.35 11.45 -10.88
CA ALA A 120 7.81 12.35 -9.88
C ALA A 120 6.54 13.06 -10.36
N THR A 121 6.52 13.56 -11.60
CA THR A 121 5.32 14.18 -12.22
C THR A 121 4.17 13.18 -12.35
N LEU A 122 4.42 11.89 -12.59
CA LEU A 122 3.36 10.88 -12.60
C LEU A 122 2.69 10.71 -11.23
N PHE A 123 3.45 10.84 -10.14
CA PHE A 123 2.93 10.66 -8.78
C PHE A 123 2.38 11.93 -8.13
N LEU A 124 2.93 13.09 -8.49
CA LEU A 124 2.67 14.37 -7.83
C LEU A 124 2.11 15.46 -8.77
N GLY A 125 2.07 15.22 -10.08
CA GLY A 125 1.63 16.21 -11.05
C GLY A 125 2.53 17.45 -11.04
N GLU A 126 1.91 18.62 -10.99
CA GLU A 126 2.60 19.92 -10.96
C GLU A 126 3.42 20.13 -9.69
N MET A 127 3.07 19.45 -8.58
CA MET A 127 3.83 19.52 -7.32
C MET A 127 5.20 18.83 -7.38
N ALA A 128 5.52 18.15 -8.49
CA ALA A 128 6.84 17.57 -8.72
C ALA A 128 7.92 18.61 -9.04
N GLU A 129 7.53 19.85 -9.38
CA GLU A 129 8.48 20.90 -9.73
C GLU A 129 9.35 21.28 -8.51
N GLY A 130 10.66 21.39 -8.74
CA GLY A 130 11.62 21.73 -7.70
C GLY A 130 12.02 20.59 -6.76
N LEU A 131 11.46 19.39 -6.91
CA LEU A 131 11.93 18.21 -6.20
C LEU A 131 13.30 17.76 -6.71
N LYS A 132 14.18 17.46 -5.77
CA LYS A 132 15.52 16.94 -6.05
C LYS A 132 15.74 15.67 -5.25
N GLU A 133 16.58 14.80 -5.77
CA GLU A 133 17.02 13.62 -5.04
C GLU A 133 17.87 14.04 -3.84
N VAL A 134 17.55 13.47 -2.68
CA VAL A 134 18.24 13.73 -1.42
C VAL A 134 18.74 12.39 -0.88
N SER A 135 20.06 12.22 -0.82
CA SER A 135 20.68 11.02 -0.24
C SER A 135 20.84 11.23 1.27
N ILE A 136 19.87 10.70 2.02
CA ILE A 136 19.84 10.66 3.49
C ILE A 136 19.40 9.26 3.91
N GLY A 137 20.13 8.69 4.86
CA GLY A 137 19.86 7.35 5.39
C GLY A 137 21.10 6.46 5.27
N SER A 138 20.94 5.17 5.53
CA SER A 138 21.99 4.19 5.27
C SER A 138 22.08 3.81 3.79
N ASN A 139 23.21 3.22 3.42
CA ASN A 139 23.40 2.63 2.08
C ASN A 139 22.33 1.56 1.75
N ILE A 140 21.79 0.85 2.76
CA ILE A 140 20.73 -0.15 2.53
C ILE A 140 19.43 0.55 2.12
N PHE A 141 19.14 1.71 2.70
CA PHE A 141 17.98 2.52 2.32
C PHE A 141 18.12 3.03 0.89
N ASP A 142 19.24 3.67 0.54
CA ASP A 142 19.51 4.22 -0.79
C ASP A 142 19.51 3.15 -1.91
N GLN A 143 19.79 1.88 -1.57
CA GLN A 143 19.70 0.77 -2.53
C GLN A 143 18.25 0.34 -2.83
N LYS A 144 17.32 0.54 -1.88
CA LYS A 144 15.93 0.12 -2.00
C LYS A 144 14.99 1.26 -2.35
N PHE A 145 15.30 2.47 -1.89
CA PHE A 145 14.43 3.62 -1.94
C PHE A 145 15.13 4.83 -2.53
N MET A 146 14.36 5.58 -3.32
CA MET A 146 14.69 6.92 -3.79
C MET A 146 13.92 7.93 -2.95
N LEU A 147 14.60 8.96 -2.48
CA LEU A 147 14.01 10.07 -1.73
C LEU A 147 14.11 11.35 -2.55
N LEU A 148 12.96 11.94 -2.86
CA LEU A 148 12.87 13.26 -3.50
C LEU A 148 12.26 14.27 -2.53
N SER A 149 12.84 15.45 -2.43
CA SER A 149 12.28 16.54 -1.62
C SER A 149 12.64 17.91 -2.19
N ASN A 150 11.85 18.92 -1.84
CA ASN A 150 12.20 20.33 -2.03
C ASN A 150 12.81 20.96 -0.77
N SER A 151 12.96 20.19 0.32
CA SER A 151 13.52 20.64 1.61
C SER A 151 14.42 19.56 2.21
N ASP A 152 15.74 19.74 2.10
CA ASP A 152 16.74 18.85 2.73
C ASP A 152 16.57 18.76 4.25
N SER A 153 16.15 19.85 4.91
CA SER A 153 15.89 19.89 6.34
C SER A 153 14.74 18.97 6.73
N THR A 154 13.63 19.02 5.99
CA THR A 154 12.46 18.18 6.23
C THR A 154 12.78 16.72 5.98
N ALA A 155 13.55 16.44 4.93
CA ALA A 155 14.02 15.09 4.64
C ALA A 155 14.86 14.52 5.80
N LYS A 156 15.73 15.32 6.43
CA LYS A 156 16.52 14.89 7.59
C LYS A 156 15.69 14.64 8.84
N GLU A 157 14.67 15.46 9.07
CA GLU A 157 13.75 15.30 10.21
C GLU A 157 12.88 14.04 10.06
N LEU A 158 12.41 13.77 8.83
CA LEU A 158 11.51 12.65 8.57
C LEU A 158 12.23 11.31 8.52
N ILE A 159 13.37 11.24 7.82
CA ILE A 159 14.15 10.00 7.66
C ILE A 159 14.97 9.73 8.92
N THR A 160 14.24 9.34 9.97
CA THR A 160 14.81 8.86 11.23
C THR A 160 15.28 7.41 11.10
N THR A 161 16.19 6.98 11.98
CA THR A 161 16.64 5.57 12.04
C THR A 161 15.46 4.60 12.23
N THR A 162 14.42 5.02 12.97
CA THR A 162 13.22 4.23 13.16
C THR A 162 12.46 4.06 11.84
N LEU A 163 12.13 5.16 11.15
CA LEU A 163 11.43 5.10 9.87
C LEU A 163 12.20 4.27 8.83
N GLU A 164 13.51 4.48 8.76
CA GLU A 164 14.38 3.76 7.83
C GLU A 164 14.31 2.24 8.06
N ARG A 165 14.39 1.80 9.32
CA ARG A 165 14.30 0.38 9.67
C ARG A 165 12.95 -0.21 9.26
N GLU A 166 11.84 0.46 9.58
CA GLU A 166 10.50 -0.05 9.22
C GLU A 166 10.31 -0.16 7.71
N LEU A 167 10.90 0.74 6.92
CA LEU A 167 10.88 0.66 5.45
C LEU A 167 11.77 -0.45 4.90
N ILE A 168 12.95 -0.67 5.50
CA ILE A 168 13.87 -1.73 5.09
C ILE A 168 13.30 -3.12 5.41
N GLU A 169 12.65 -3.27 6.56
CA GLU A 169 12.05 -4.51 7.09
C GLU A 169 10.62 -4.74 6.62
N TRP A 170 10.10 -3.86 5.74
CA TRP A 170 8.77 -3.94 5.17
C TRP A 170 8.41 -5.36 4.69
N PRO A 171 7.31 -5.97 5.17
CA PRO A 171 7.04 -7.41 5.02
C PRO A 171 6.51 -7.83 3.65
N VAL A 172 6.33 -6.87 2.73
CA VAL A 172 5.80 -7.11 1.37
C VAL A 172 6.88 -6.82 0.34
N LYS A 173 6.96 -7.66 -0.69
CA LYS A 173 7.92 -7.47 -1.78
C LYS A 173 7.72 -6.15 -2.56
N LEU A 174 6.47 -5.73 -2.72
CA LEU A 174 6.13 -4.44 -3.31
C LEU A 174 6.41 -3.34 -2.29
N LEU A 175 7.37 -2.47 -2.63
CA LEU A 175 7.78 -1.37 -1.77
C LEU A 175 6.71 -0.26 -1.78
N PRO A 176 6.45 0.37 -0.62
CA PRO A 176 5.48 1.45 -0.52
C PRO A 176 5.99 2.72 -1.20
N ILE A 177 5.03 3.57 -1.61
CA ILE A 177 5.27 4.93 -2.07
C ILE A 177 4.72 5.88 -1.00
N ILE A 178 5.58 6.69 -0.41
CA ILE A 178 5.21 7.65 0.62
C ILE A 178 5.22 9.04 0.01
N LYS A 179 4.12 9.77 0.21
CA LYS A 179 3.96 11.16 -0.23
C LYS A 179 3.65 12.02 0.97
N VAL A 180 4.46 13.02 1.22
CA VAL A 180 4.17 14.13 2.15
C VAL A 180 3.89 15.35 1.29
N LEU A 181 2.63 15.76 1.27
CA LEU A 181 2.14 16.91 0.50
C LEU A 181 1.50 17.92 1.45
N PRO A 182 1.32 19.19 1.03
CA PRO A 182 0.77 20.22 1.91
C PRO A 182 -0.58 19.86 2.52
N GLU A 183 -1.43 19.16 1.77
CA GLU A 183 -2.79 18.81 2.20
C GLU A 183 -2.85 17.44 2.92
N ARG A 184 -1.96 16.50 2.55
CA ARG A 184 -2.06 15.10 2.97
C ARG A 184 -0.72 14.39 3.03
N ILE A 185 -0.64 13.45 3.96
CA ILE A 185 0.40 12.42 3.98
C ILE A 185 -0.26 11.12 3.52
N SER A 186 0.41 10.36 2.66
CA SER A 186 -0.11 9.06 2.23
C SER A 186 0.98 8.03 1.97
N ILE A 187 0.63 6.77 2.23
CA ILE A 187 1.42 5.59 1.91
C ILE A 187 0.59 4.73 0.96
N GLU A 188 1.09 4.53 -0.24
CA GLU A 188 0.42 3.82 -1.32
C GLU A 188 1.19 2.55 -1.67
N ILE A 189 0.47 1.45 -1.89
CA ILE A 189 1.05 0.22 -2.44
C ILE A 189 0.26 -0.17 -3.69
N PRO A 190 0.69 0.34 -4.87
CA PRO A 190 0.01 0.07 -6.13
C PRO A 190 0.02 -1.43 -6.46
N GLY A 191 -1.13 -1.96 -6.88
CA GLY A 191 -1.27 -3.36 -7.27
C GLY A 191 -1.26 -4.34 -6.10
N TYR A 192 -1.28 -3.86 -4.85
CA TYR A 192 -1.25 -4.72 -3.66
C TYR A 192 -2.46 -4.54 -2.76
N HIS A 193 -3.02 -5.67 -2.35
CA HIS A 193 -4.15 -5.75 -1.44
C HIS A 193 -3.65 -6.31 -0.09
N ILE A 194 -3.43 -5.42 0.87
CA ILE A 194 -3.01 -5.81 2.22
C ILE A 194 -4.12 -6.65 2.86
N GLN A 195 -3.78 -7.84 3.35
CA GLN A 195 -4.76 -8.73 4.00
C GLN A 195 -4.25 -9.37 5.28
N ARG A 196 -2.93 -9.37 5.50
CA ARG A 196 -2.34 -9.99 6.68
C ARG A 196 -2.28 -8.98 7.83
N PRO A 197 -2.64 -9.36 9.07
CA PRO A 197 -2.55 -8.47 10.23
C PRO A 197 -1.19 -7.77 10.35
N GLU A 198 -0.11 -8.50 10.09
CA GLU A 198 1.27 -7.98 10.20
C GLU A 198 1.56 -6.88 9.18
N GLU A 199 0.97 -6.96 7.98
CA GLU A 199 1.10 -5.93 6.94
C GLU A 199 0.28 -4.68 7.26
N ILE A 200 -0.92 -4.87 7.83
CA ILE A 200 -1.81 -3.79 8.28
C ILE A 200 -1.11 -3.02 9.39
N GLU A 201 -0.54 -3.72 10.37
CA GLU A 201 0.21 -3.09 11.45
C GLU A 201 1.45 -2.36 10.92
N ALA A 202 2.19 -2.95 9.98
CA ALA A 202 3.37 -2.30 9.41
C ALA A 202 3.04 -0.97 8.70
N ILE A 203 1.99 -0.93 7.86
CA ILE A 203 1.65 0.32 7.15
C ILE A 203 1.13 1.40 8.11
N ILE A 204 0.36 1.00 9.13
CA ILE A 204 -0.13 1.92 10.16
C ILE A 204 1.03 2.44 11.00
N HIS A 205 1.97 1.58 11.40
CA HIS A 205 3.14 1.96 12.19
C HIS A 205 4.02 2.98 11.45
N ILE A 206 4.29 2.75 10.15
CA ILE A 206 4.98 3.73 9.30
C ILE A 206 4.21 5.06 9.26
N GLY A 207 2.89 5.00 9.08
CA GLY A 207 2.03 6.20 9.06
C GLY A 207 2.07 6.99 10.36
N GLU A 208 2.05 6.30 11.51
CA GLU A 208 2.14 6.91 12.83
C GLU A 208 3.51 7.57 13.07
N ILE A 209 4.60 6.92 12.67
CA ILE A 209 5.96 7.51 12.73
C ILE A 209 6.02 8.80 11.92
N LEU A 210 5.46 8.81 10.70
CA LEU A 210 5.42 10.02 9.86
C LEU A 210 4.63 11.14 10.53
N LEU A 211 3.49 10.82 11.14
CA LEU A 211 2.67 11.81 11.85
C LEU A 211 3.36 12.40 13.08
N ILE A 212 4.15 11.58 13.80
CA ILE A 212 4.93 12.03 14.95
C ILE A 212 6.06 12.96 14.49
N ASN A 213 6.86 12.53 13.51
CA ASN A 213 8.02 13.32 13.05
C ASN A 213 7.65 14.63 12.35
N LEU A 214 6.41 14.75 11.85
CA LEU A 214 5.90 16.00 11.27
C LEU A 214 5.34 16.97 12.30
N ARG A 215 5.07 16.54 13.54
CA ARG A 215 4.51 17.39 14.60
C ARG A 215 5.57 18.19 15.38
N ASP A 216 6.79 17.67 15.47
CA ASP A 216 7.91 18.25 16.21
C ASP A 216 8.75 19.17 15.32
#